data_AF-A0A7J7P0G1-F1
#
_entry.id   AF-A0A7J7P0G1-F1
#
_cell.length_a   1.000
_cell.length_b   1.000
_cell.length_c   1.000
_cell.angle_alpha   90.00
_cell.angle_beta   90.00
_cell.angle_gamma   90.00
#
_symmetry.space_group_name_H-M   'P 1'
#
loop_
_entity.id
_entity.type
_entity.pdbx_description
1 polymer ?
#
loop_
_entity_poly.entity_id
_entity_poly.type
_entity_poly.pdbx_seq_one_letter_code
_entity_poly.pdbx_strand_id
1 'polypeptide(L)'
;MASALTTIFSVGSVAAPSSTIIDKKLANTFLSSFGSISSISYTGRRQNAASQRRCSLKVRAVKELHFNKDGSATKKFQIGVNKLADLVGVILRPKGRNVVLESKYGSPKIVNNGVTVAKEVELEDPVENIGAKLVRQAAANTNDLVGDGTTTSVVLAQGLIGEDVKACGLEREDWLQALPRALVVGFVKTDKEFQSRGREPLFCLLLSFWICSNMLAFYNLMRERVTASGGEVGRLSIVGGVEVRYMLLSCRRLKISRNYLCAIF
;
A
#
# COMPACT_ATOMS: atom_id res chain seq x y z
N MET A 1 -13.10 -22.63 48.87
CA MET A 1 -12.81 -21.61 49.89
C MET A 1 -12.46 -20.34 49.12
N ALA A 2 -13.43 -19.45 48.83
CA ALA A 2 -13.82 -18.27 49.65
C ALA A 2 -12.58 -17.40 49.95
N SER A 3 -12.44 -16.12 49.59
CA SER A 3 -13.37 -14.97 49.53
C SER A 3 -12.69 -13.86 48.68
N ALA A 4 -13.37 -13.16 47.76
CA ALA A 4 -14.19 -11.94 47.94
C ALA A 4 -13.46 -10.71 48.50
N LEU A 5 -13.29 -9.67 47.67
CA LEU A 5 -13.26 -8.27 48.09
C LEU A 5 -13.91 -7.39 47.01
N THR A 6 -14.80 -6.53 47.48
CA THR A 6 -15.83 -5.75 46.78
C THR A 6 -15.63 -4.28 47.14
N THR A 7 -15.83 -3.35 46.20
CA THR A 7 -16.38 -1.97 46.37
C THR A 7 -16.32 -1.27 44.99
N ILE A 8 -17.42 -1.10 44.25
CA ILE A 8 -18.50 -0.07 44.28
C ILE A 8 -18.06 1.32 43.78
N PHE A 9 -18.64 1.77 42.65
CA PHE A 9 -19.27 3.07 42.34
C PHE A 9 -19.52 3.11 40.82
N SER A 10 -20.55 3.70 40.20
CA SER A 10 -21.96 3.97 40.47
C SER A 10 -22.43 4.80 39.24
N VAL A 11 -23.44 4.29 38.52
CA VAL A 11 -24.51 5.03 37.81
C VAL A 11 -24.15 5.94 36.61
N GLY A 12 -24.80 5.68 35.47
CA GLY A 12 -24.96 6.64 34.38
C GLY A 12 -25.39 6.04 33.04
N SER A 13 -26.64 5.57 32.95
CA SER A 13 -27.31 5.17 31.70
C SER A 13 -28.04 6.37 31.07
N VAL A 14 -28.42 6.26 29.78
CA VAL A 14 -29.49 6.95 29.00
C VAL A 14 -28.93 7.25 27.59
N ALA A 15 -29.06 6.34 26.63
CA ALA A 15 -30.23 6.01 25.79
C ALA A 15 -30.27 6.81 24.46
N ALA A 16 -30.20 6.05 23.36
CA ALA A 16 -30.42 6.48 21.98
C ALA A 16 -31.94 6.58 21.68
N PRO A 17 -32.38 7.42 20.74
CA PRO A 17 -33.74 7.37 20.23
C PRO A 17 -33.80 6.65 18.88
N SER A 18 -34.61 5.60 18.86
CA SER A 18 -35.15 4.92 17.69
C SER A 18 -36.40 5.63 17.17
N SER A 19 -36.59 5.54 15.85
CA SER A 19 -37.75 5.94 15.07
C SER A 19 -39.06 5.24 15.49
N THR A 20 -40.21 5.93 15.42
CA THR A 20 -41.40 5.63 14.57
C THR A 20 -42.69 6.32 15.06
N ILE A 21 -43.35 7.04 14.14
CA ILE A 21 -44.79 7.05 13.76
C ILE A 21 -45.84 7.06 14.90
N ILE A 22 -46.72 8.09 14.90
CA ILE A 22 -48.20 7.99 14.87
C ILE A 22 -48.82 9.40 14.71
N ASP A 23 -49.71 9.53 13.72
CA ASP A 23 -50.58 10.68 13.42
C ASP A 23 -51.71 10.90 14.44
N LYS A 24 -52.20 12.16 14.55
CA LYS A 24 -53.65 12.52 14.52
C LYS A 24 -53.90 14.03 14.61
N LYS A 25 -54.17 14.62 13.44
CA LYS A 25 -55.28 15.52 13.07
C LYS A 25 -56.08 16.19 14.22
N LEU A 26 -55.99 17.52 14.33
CA LEU A 26 -57.09 18.38 14.82
C LEU A 26 -57.00 19.75 14.16
N ALA A 27 -57.93 20.00 13.24
CA ALA A 27 -58.23 21.32 12.72
C ALA A 27 -59.23 22.00 13.65
N ASN A 28 -59.10 23.32 13.86
CA ASN A 28 -60.23 24.24 13.77
C ASN A 28 -59.74 25.70 13.74
N THR A 29 -60.20 26.37 12.69
CA THR A 29 -60.21 27.79 12.38
C THR A 29 -61.10 28.55 13.37
N PHE A 30 -60.70 29.72 13.87
CA PHE A 30 -61.63 30.81 14.20
C PHE A 30 -60.94 32.19 14.13
N LEU A 31 -61.59 33.06 13.36
CA LEU A 31 -61.57 34.54 13.25
C LEU A 31 -61.32 35.28 14.59
N SER A 32 -60.93 36.56 14.72
CA SER A 32 -60.68 37.70 13.81
C SER A 32 -60.25 38.93 14.65
N SER A 33 -59.46 39.82 14.03
CA SER A 33 -59.43 41.30 14.15
C SER A 33 -58.89 42.02 15.42
N PHE A 34 -58.02 43.01 15.14
CA PHE A 34 -57.76 44.35 15.72
C PHE A 34 -56.22 44.54 15.80
N GLY A 35 -55.58 45.60 15.33
CA GLY A 35 -55.95 46.82 14.61
C GLY A 35 -54.66 47.44 14.06
N SER A 36 -54.83 48.38 13.13
CA SER A 36 -53.81 49.02 12.31
C SER A 36 -52.83 49.91 13.08
N ILE A 37 -51.54 49.87 12.73
CA ILE A 37 -50.68 51.05 12.66
C ILE A 37 -49.85 50.94 11.37
N SER A 38 -50.15 51.81 10.41
CA SER A 38 -49.35 52.06 9.22
C SER A 38 -48.29 53.10 9.50
N SER A 39 -47.05 52.90 9.04
CA SER A 39 -46.32 53.89 8.22
C SER A 39 -44.90 53.43 7.89
N ILE A 40 -44.42 53.94 6.75
CA ILE A 40 -43.07 53.90 6.20
C ILE A 40 -42.80 52.77 5.20
N SER A 41 -43.25 53.06 3.98
CA SER A 41 -42.67 52.58 2.74
C SER A 41 -41.27 53.22 2.55
N TYR A 42 -40.21 52.42 2.62
CA TYR A 42 -39.01 52.67 1.83
C TYR A 42 -38.81 51.48 0.89
N THR A 43 -38.91 51.81 -0.38
CA THR A 43 -38.60 50.98 -1.54
C THR A 43 -37.13 50.55 -1.50
N GLY A 44 -36.86 49.26 -1.67
CA GLY A 44 -35.46 48.79 -1.74
C GLY A 44 -35.25 47.32 -1.40
N ARG A 45 -36.11 46.41 -1.88
CA ARG A 45 -35.95 44.97 -1.69
C ARG A 45 -34.81 44.44 -2.58
N ARG A 46 -33.56 44.56 -2.14
CA ARG A 46 -32.45 43.74 -2.69
C ARG A 46 -32.46 42.38 -1.99
N GLN A 47 -33.17 41.43 -2.58
CA GLN A 47 -32.96 40.02 -2.28
C GLN A 47 -31.58 39.64 -2.82
N ASN A 48 -30.60 39.51 -1.92
CA ASN A 48 -29.35 38.82 -2.23
C ASN A 48 -29.65 37.32 -2.31
N ALA A 49 -30.28 36.91 -3.40
CA ALA A 49 -30.21 35.54 -3.88
C ALA A 49 -28.79 35.35 -4.41
N ALA A 50 -27.87 34.97 -3.51
CA ALA A 50 -26.60 34.39 -3.90
C ALA A 50 -26.90 33.00 -4.51
N SER A 51 -27.40 33.01 -5.74
CA SER A 51 -27.36 31.86 -6.64
C SER A 51 -25.89 31.52 -6.81
N GLN A 52 -25.38 30.61 -5.98
CA GLN A 52 -24.08 29.99 -6.17
C GLN A 52 -24.10 29.32 -7.54
N ARG A 53 -23.66 30.07 -8.55
CA ARG A 53 -23.26 29.51 -9.83
C ARG A 53 -22.06 28.62 -9.52
N ARG A 54 -22.31 27.33 -9.26
CA ARG A 54 -21.30 26.31 -9.44
C ARG A 54 -20.99 26.29 -10.93
N CYS A 55 -20.08 27.16 -11.35
CA CYS A 55 -19.41 27.01 -12.62
C CYS A 55 -18.63 25.69 -12.52
N SER A 56 -19.23 24.59 -12.98
CA SER A 56 -18.46 23.43 -13.41
C SER A 56 -17.63 23.91 -14.59
N LEU A 57 -16.43 24.41 -14.31
CA LEU A 57 -15.44 24.72 -15.32
C LEU A 57 -15.11 23.40 -16.02
N LYS A 58 -15.84 23.11 -17.09
CA LYS A 58 -15.58 21.99 -17.98
C LYS A 58 -14.40 22.43 -18.84
N VAL A 59 -13.21 22.34 -18.25
CA VAL A 59 -11.95 22.55 -18.96
C VAL A 59 -11.93 21.56 -20.10
N ARG A 60 -12.02 22.05 -21.33
CA ARG A 60 -11.90 21.22 -22.54
C ARG A 60 -10.43 20.89 -22.73
N ALA A 61 -9.95 19.93 -21.96
CA ALA A 61 -8.68 19.28 -22.21
C ALA A 61 -8.93 18.02 -23.06
N VAL A 62 -7.99 17.71 -23.96
CA VAL A 62 -7.97 16.42 -24.69
C VAL A 62 -7.78 15.24 -23.72
N LYS A 63 -7.26 15.52 -22.51
CA LYS A 63 -7.13 14.57 -21.41
C LYS A 63 -8.29 14.68 -20.43
N GLU A 64 -8.81 13.53 -20.03
CA GLU A 64 -9.83 13.44 -18.98
C GLU A 64 -9.26 13.90 -17.64
N LEU A 65 -9.95 14.84 -16.99
CA LEU A 65 -9.56 15.41 -15.71
C LEU A 65 -10.51 14.90 -14.62
N HIS A 66 -9.99 14.07 -13.72
CA HIS A 66 -10.73 13.59 -12.56
C HIS A 66 -10.42 14.47 -11.34
N PHE A 67 -11.45 15.17 -10.84
CA PHE A 67 -11.34 15.94 -9.61
C PHE A 67 -11.86 15.14 -8.43
N ASN A 68 -11.10 15.15 -7.33
CA ASN A 68 -11.52 14.52 -6.09
C ASN A 68 -12.45 15.43 -5.28
N LYS A 69 -13.65 15.70 -5.79
CA LYS A 69 -14.67 16.49 -5.06
C LYS A 69 -15.56 15.60 -4.18
N ASP A 70 -15.84 14.38 -4.63
CA ASP A 70 -16.79 13.46 -4.00
C ASP A 70 -16.11 12.19 -3.42
N GLY A 71 -14.77 12.14 -3.38
CA GLY A 71 -14.03 10.93 -2.98
C GLY A 71 -14.04 9.80 -4.03
N SER A 72 -14.80 9.96 -5.12
CA SER A 72 -14.99 8.93 -6.15
C SER A 72 -13.69 8.56 -6.88
N ALA A 73 -12.83 9.55 -7.16
CA ALA A 73 -11.52 9.33 -7.78
C ALA A 73 -10.59 8.51 -6.87
N THR A 74 -10.57 8.80 -5.57
CA THR A 74 -9.78 8.04 -4.58
C THR A 74 -10.28 6.61 -4.44
N LYS A 75 -11.60 6.39 -4.48
CA LYS A 75 -12.17 5.03 -4.46
C LYS A 75 -11.78 4.22 -5.69
N LYS A 76 -11.89 4.80 -6.90
CA LYS A 76 -11.41 4.14 -8.13
C LYS A 76 -9.93 3.82 -8.06
N PHE A 77 -9.12 4.78 -7.63
CA PHE A 77 -7.69 4.57 -7.41
C PHE A 77 -7.41 3.39 -6.47
N GLN A 78 -8.11 3.33 -5.33
CA GLN A 78 -8.00 2.24 -4.36
C GLN A 78 -8.41 0.89 -4.96
N ILE A 79 -9.47 0.85 -5.77
CA ILE A 79 -9.89 -0.36 -6.49
C ILE A 79 -8.78 -0.86 -7.42
N GLY A 80 -8.11 0.04 -8.15
CA GLY A 80 -6.98 -0.33 -9.01
C GLY A 80 -5.81 -0.95 -8.24
N VAL A 81 -5.48 -0.38 -7.08
CA VAL A 81 -4.46 -0.93 -6.16
C VAL A 81 -4.87 -2.30 -5.64
N ASN A 82 -6.11 -2.44 -5.18
CA ASN A 82 -6.64 -3.71 -4.67
C ASN A 82 -6.61 -4.81 -5.73
N LYS A 83 -7.01 -4.52 -6.98
CA LYS A 83 -6.97 -5.51 -8.08
C LYS A 83 -5.56 -6.07 -8.30
N LEU A 84 -4.54 -5.21 -8.28
CA LEU A 84 -3.15 -5.64 -8.42
C LEU A 84 -2.70 -6.46 -7.21
N ALA A 85 -3.01 -5.99 -6.00
CA ALA A 85 -2.57 -6.61 -4.77
C ALA A 85 -3.25 -7.95 -4.49
N ASP A 86 -4.54 -8.08 -4.81
CA ASP A 86 -5.28 -9.33 -4.69
C ASP A 86 -4.69 -10.40 -5.62
N LEU A 87 -4.30 -10.02 -6.84
CA LEU A 87 -3.65 -10.93 -7.78
C LEU A 87 -2.28 -11.41 -7.27
N VAL A 88 -1.44 -10.47 -6.82
CA VAL A 88 -0.10 -10.77 -6.30
C VAL A 88 -0.17 -11.52 -4.96
N GLY A 89 -1.18 -11.24 -4.14
CA GLY A 89 -1.42 -11.86 -2.85
C GLY A 89 -1.67 -13.37 -2.92
N VAL A 90 -2.20 -13.87 -4.03
CA VAL A 90 -2.39 -15.31 -4.27
C VAL A 90 -1.05 -16.07 -4.31
N ILE A 91 0.03 -15.39 -4.71
CA ILE A 91 1.37 -15.97 -4.90
C ILE A 91 2.16 -16.02 -3.59
N LEU A 92 1.86 -15.15 -2.62
CA LEU A 92 2.65 -14.94 -1.40
C LEU A 92 2.77 -16.13 -0.45
N ARG A 93 2.03 -17.21 -0.68
CA ARG A 93 2.02 -18.35 0.24
C ARG A 93 3.08 -19.40 -0.13
N PRO A 94 3.60 -20.15 0.86
CA PRO A 94 4.40 -21.36 0.60
C PRO A 94 3.66 -22.40 -0.27
N LYS A 95 2.33 -22.37 -0.26
CA LYS A 95 1.44 -23.04 -1.21
C LYS A 95 0.69 -22.01 -2.06
N GLY A 96 1.44 -21.10 -2.67
CA GLY A 96 0.91 -20.08 -3.57
C GLY A 96 0.22 -20.74 -4.76
N ARG A 97 -0.82 -20.10 -5.29
CA ARG A 97 -1.43 -20.58 -6.53
C ARG A 97 -0.71 -19.94 -7.71
N ASN A 98 -0.69 -20.67 -8.81
CA ASN A 98 -0.09 -20.17 -10.04
C ASN A 98 -1.04 -19.17 -10.69
N VAL A 99 -0.49 -18.10 -11.24
CA VAL A 99 -1.23 -17.13 -12.04
C VAL A 99 -1.01 -17.47 -13.51
N VAL A 100 -2.09 -17.54 -14.28
CA VAL A 100 -2.03 -17.76 -15.72
C VAL A 100 -2.13 -16.42 -16.42
N LEU A 101 -1.15 -16.12 -17.26
CA LEU A 101 -1.06 -14.88 -18.02
C LEU A 101 -1.24 -15.19 -19.50
N GLU A 102 -2.03 -14.35 -20.17
CA GLU A 102 -2.20 -14.42 -21.61
C GLU A 102 -0.95 -13.85 -22.30
N SER A 103 -0.28 -14.68 -23.11
CA SER A 103 0.83 -14.23 -23.94
C SER A 103 0.27 -13.66 -25.25
N LYS A 104 0.89 -12.58 -25.76
CA LYS A 104 0.49 -11.98 -27.05
C LYS A 104 0.57 -12.96 -28.22
N TYR A 105 1.42 -13.97 -28.12
CA TYR A 105 1.57 -15.04 -29.10
C TYR A 105 1.87 -16.36 -28.39
N GLY A 106 1.29 -17.46 -28.89
CA GLY A 106 1.55 -18.81 -28.42
C GLY A 106 0.71 -19.24 -27.21
N SER A 107 1.26 -20.16 -26.42
CA SER A 107 0.58 -20.76 -25.27
C SER A 107 0.55 -19.81 -24.06
N PRO A 108 -0.46 -19.92 -23.19
CA PRO A 108 -0.54 -19.11 -21.97
C PRO A 108 0.63 -19.41 -21.04
N LYS A 109 1.12 -18.38 -20.34
CA LYS A 109 2.28 -18.46 -19.47
C LYS A 109 1.83 -18.64 -18.03
N ILE A 110 2.29 -19.71 -17.40
CA ILE A 110 2.04 -19.98 -15.98
C ILE A 110 3.19 -19.34 -15.19
N VAL A 111 2.86 -18.42 -14.28
CA VAL A 111 3.82 -17.62 -13.53
C VAL A 111 3.59 -17.76 -12.02
N ASN A 112 4.71 -17.96 -11.32
CA ASN A 112 4.75 -18.11 -9.86
C ASN A 112 5.52 -16.95 -9.19
N ASN A 113 5.91 -15.93 -9.96
CA ASN A 113 6.73 -14.81 -9.50
C ASN A 113 5.92 -13.51 -9.54
N GLY A 114 5.83 -12.82 -8.40
CA GLY A 114 5.09 -11.56 -8.30
C GLY A 114 5.67 -10.41 -9.15
N VAL A 115 6.98 -10.39 -9.38
CA VAL A 115 7.65 -9.37 -10.22
C VAL A 115 7.10 -9.38 -11.65
N THR A 116 6.98 -10.57 -12.22
CA THR A 116 6.52 -10.74 -13.60
C THR A 116 5.03 -10.43 -13.70
N VAL A 117 4.23 -10.91 -12.75
CA VAL A 117 2.80 -10.60 -12.69
C VAL A 117 2.55 -9.10 -12.58
N ALA A 118 3.27 -8.41 -11.68
CA ALA A 118 3.09 -6.97 -11.51
C ALA A 118 3.42 -6.16 -12.78
N LYS A 119 4.35 -6.63 -13.62
CA LYS A 119 4.72 -5.98 -14.89
C LYS A 119 3.66 -6.18 -15.99
N GLU A 120 2.97 -7.32 -16.00
CA GLU A 120 2.05 -7.70 -17.08
C GLU A 120 0.61 -7.23 -16.87
N VAL A 121 0.19 -6.96 -15.62
CA VAL A 121 -1.16 -6.43 -15.34
C VAL A 121 -1.33 -5.06 -16.01
N GLU A 122 -2.46 -4.77 -16.64
CA GLU A 122 -2.87 -3.43 -17.06
C GLU A 122 -4.38 -3.31 -16.86
N LEU A 123 -4.85 -2.15 -16.41
CA LEU A 123 -6.27 -1.91 -16.14
C LEU A 123 -6.86 -0.97 -17.20
N GLU A 124 -8.11 -1.20 -17.57
CA GLU A 124 -8.84 -0.44 -18.59
C GLU A 124 -9.12 1.01 -18.17
N ASP A 125 -9.61 1.22 -16.94
CA ASP A 125 -9.89 2.56 -16.41
C ASP A 125 -8.55 3.30 -16.13
N PRO A 126 -8.33 4.50 -16.69
CA PRO A 126 -7.09 5.23 -16.51
C PRO A 126 -6.80 5.57 -15.04
N VAL A 127 -7.82 5.87 -14.22
CA VAL A 127 -7.64 6.22 -12.80
C VAL A 127 -7.18 5.02 -12.00
N GLU A 128 -7.77 3.86 -12.26
CA GLU A 128 -7.38 2.61 -11.62
C GLU A 128 -5.96 2.19 -12.05
N ASN A 129 -5.65 2.34 -13.34
CA ASN A 129 -4.34 2.03 -13.91
C ASN A 129 -3.23 2.90 -13.32
N ILE A 130 -3.50 4.18 -13.03
CA ILE A 130 -2.55 5.05 -12.32
C ILE A 130 -2.22 4.47 -10.93
N GLY A 131 -3.22 4.00 -10.18
CA GLY A 131 -3.01 3.37 -8.88
C GLY A 131 -2.15 2.12 -8.97
N ALA A 132 -2.47 1.23 -9.91
CA ALA A 132 -1.65 0.03 -10.14
C ALA A 132 -0.21 0.38 -10.56
N LYS A 133 -0.01 1.41 -11.37
CA LYS A 133 1.33 1.86 -11.82
C LYS A 133 2.19 2.38 -10.68
N LEU A 134 1.62 3.12 -9.72
CA LEU A 134 2.38 3.60 -8.56
C LEU A 134 2.89 2.45 -7.69
N VAL A 135 2.04 1.45 -7.46
CA VAL A 135 2.42 0.27 -6.67
C VAL A 135 3.45 -0.59 -7.41
N ARG A 136 3.39 -0.67 -8.75
CA ARG A 136 4.44 -1.30 -9.55
C ARG A 136 5.78 -0.62 -9.43
N GLN A 137 5.81 0.72 -9.40
CA GLN A 137 7.05 1.46 -9.20
C GLN A 137 7.67 1.13 -7.84
N ALA A 138 6.85 1.07 -6.79
CA ALA A 138 7.32 0.64 -5.48
C ALA A 138 7.90 -0.79 -5.51
N ALA A 139 7.21 -1.74 -6.15
CA ALA A 139 7.67 -3.12 -6.29
C ALA A 139 8.96 -3.23 -7.11
N ALA A 140 9.09 -2.47 -8.20
CA ALA A 140 10.29 -2.42 -9.03
C ALA A 140 11.49 -1.90 -8.24
N ASN A 141 11.30 -0.80 -7.49
CA ASN A 141 12.35 -0.23 -6.65
C ASN A 141 12.80 -1.23 -5.56
N THR A 142 11.88 -1.98 -4.95
CA THR A 142 12.24 -3.04 -3.98
C THR A 142 13.08 -4.14 -4.65
N ASN A 143 12.68 -4.57 -5.86
CA ASN A 143 13.43 -5.59 -6.59
C ASN A 143 14.87 -5.16 -6.87
N ASP A 144 15.04 -3.90 -7.28
CA ASP A 144 16.35 -3.41 -7.71
C ASP A 144 17.31 -3.18 -6.52
N LEU A 145 16.77 -2.87 -5.34
CA LEU A 145 17.55 -2.68 -4.11
C LEU A 145 17.82 -3.98 -3.36
N VAL A 146 16.79 -4.84 -3.22
CA VAL A 146 16.80 -6.00 -2.30
C VAL A 146 16.86 -7.33 -3.05
N GLY A 147 16.28 -7.42 -4.25
CA GLY A 147 16.22 -8.65 -5.04
C GLY A 147 15.14 -9.65 -4.62
N ASP A 148 14.43 -9.39 -3.51
CA ASP A 148 13.26 -10.14 -3.04
C ASP A 148 12.33 -9.19 -2.25
N GLY A 149 11.10 -9.61 -1.97
CA GLY A 149 10.12 -8.82 -1.21
C GLY A 149 9.18 -7.98 -2.06
N THR A 150 9.20 -8.14 -3.38
CA THR A 150 8.31 -7.41 -4.30
C THR A 150 6.83 -7.63 -4.02
N THR A 151 6.45 -8.87 -3.75
CA THR A 151 5.10 -9.25 -3.35
C THR A 151 4.68 -8.63 -2.03
N THR A 152 5.58 -8.65 -1.04
CA THR A 152 5.35 -8.06 0.27
C THR A 152 5.14 -6.56 0.16
N SER A 153 5.97 -5.86 -0.63
CA SER A 153 5.83 -4.41 -0.87
C SER A 153 4.45 -4.04 -1.45
N VAL A 154 3.91 -4.86 -2.36
CA VAL A 154 2.59 -4.63 -2.97
C VAL A 154 1.47 -4.74 -1.93
N VAL A 155 1.48 -5.79 -1.10
CA VAL A 155 0.45 -6.00 -0.06
C VAL A 155 0.56 -4.95 1.05
N LEU A 156 1.78 -4.56 1.40
CA LEU A 156 2.02 -3.52 2.40
C LEU A 156 1.52 -2.16 1.88
N ALA A 157 1.78 -1.83 0.62
CA ALA A 157 1.27 -0.63 -0.02
C ALA A 157 -0.28 -0.61 -0.07
N GLN A 158 -0.91 -1.76 -0.35
CA GLN A 158 -2.37 -1.88 -0.30
C GLN A 158 -2.93 -1.56 1.10
N GLY A 159 -2.30 -2.09 2.15
CA GLY A 159 -2.71 -1.85 3.54
C GLY A 159 -2.64 -0.38 3.92
N LEU A 160 -1.50 0.27 3.63
CA LEU A 160 -1.29 1.69 3.93
C LEU A 160 -2.30 2.58 3.20
N ILE A 161 -2.47 2.39 1.89
CA ILE A 161 -3.43 3.16 1.09
C ILE A 161 -4.87 2.92 1.60
N GLY A 162 -5.18 1.69 2.01
CA GLY A 162 -6.49 1.36 2.58
C GLY A 162 -6.79 2.07 3.90
N GLU A 163 -5.78 2.24 4.76
CA GLU A 163 -5.90 3.01 6.01
C GLU A 163 -5.99 4.50 5.74
N ASP A 164 -5.19 5.03 4.83
CA ASP A 164 -5.19 6.45 4.45
C ASP A 164 -6.57 6.90 3.96
N VAL A 165 -7.23 6.09 3.12
CA VAL A 165 -8.56 6.41 2.59
C VAL A 165 -9.63 6.40 3.70
N LYS A 166 -9.49 5.53 4.71
CA LYS A 166 -10.37 5.52 5.89
C LYS A 166 -10.12 6.72 6.81
N ALA A 167 -8.87 7.14 6.94
CA ALA A 167 -8.45 8.23 7.81
C ALA A 167 -8.74 9.63 7.23
N CYS A 168 -9.01 9.76 5.92
CA CYS A 168 -9.18 11.02 5.19
C CYS A 168 -10.39 11.91 5.61
N GLY A 169 -11.05 11.58 6.72
CA GLY A 169 -12.05 12.41 7.43
C GLY A 169 -11.50 13.20 8.64
N LEU A 170 -10.25 12.99 9.05
CA LEU A 170 -9.55 13.74 10.10
C LEU A 170 -8.63 14.82 9.48
N GLU A 171 -8.34 15.90 10.23
CA GLU A 171 -7.48 17.01 9.80
C GLU A 171 -6.15 16.50 9.20
N ARG A 172 -5.84 16.96 7.98
CA ARG A 172 -4.95 16.26 7.04
C ARG A 172 -3.46 16.51 7.29
N GLU A 173 -3.11 17.55 8.04
CA GLU A 173 -1.71 17.96 8.19
C GLU A 173 -0.91 17.03 9.12
N ASP A 174 -1.53 16.53 10.20
CA ASP A 174 -0.82 15.71 11.20
C ASP A 174 -0.69 14.24 10.78
N TRP A 175 -1.71 13.66 10.18
CA TRP A 175 -1.72 12.25 9.77
C TRP A 175 -0.69 11.94 8.68
N LEU A 176 -0.56 12.83 7.69
CA LEU A 176 0.42 12.67 6.61
C LEU A 176 1.87 12.77 7.09
N GLN A 177 2.13 13.43 8.24
CA GLN A 177 3.47 13.49 8.82
C GLN A 177 3.73 12.40 9.87
N ALA A 178 2.71 12.00 10.63
CA ALA A 178 2.87 11.09 11.76
C ALA A 178 3.03 9.62 11.36
N LEU A 179 2.19 9.12 10.45
CA LEU A 179 2.17 7.70 10.06
C LEU A 179 3.48 7.23 9.40
N PRO A 180 4.00 7.87 8.34
CA PRO A 180 5.24 7.42 7.71
C PRO A 180 6.44 7.53 8.66
N ARG A 181 6.47 8.54 9.55
CA ARG A 181 7.55 8.67 10.55
C ARG A 181 7.51 7.55 11.57
N ALA A 182 6.34 7.23 12.12
CA ALA A 182 6.19 6.15 13.10
C ALA A 182 6.55 4.78 12.49
N LEU A 183 6.07 4.49 11.28
CA LEU A 183 6.37 3.24 10.57
C LEU A 183 7.87 3.12 10.28
N VAL A 184 8.51 4.17 9.78
CA VAL A 184 9.95 4.19 9.48
C VAL A 184 10.78 4.00 10.75
N VAL A 185 10.40 4.65 11.86
CA VAL A 185 11.11 4.47 13.14
C VAL A 185 10.99 3.04 13.65
N GLY A 186 9.81 2.42 13.53
CA GLY A 186 9.59 1.02 13.86
C GLY A 186 10.47 0.10 13.03
N PHE A 187 10.50 0.31 11.71
CA PHE A 187 11.27 -0.51 10.76
C PHE A 187 12.79 -0.38 10.97
N VAL A 188 13.28 0.83 11.17
CA VAL A 188 14.71 1.09 11.42
C VAL A 188 15.18 0.45 12.72
N LYS A 189 14.30 0.35 13.72
CA LYS A 189 14.63 -0.31 15.00
C LYS A 189 14.77 -1.82 14.81
N THR A 190 13.85 -2.45 14.08
CA THR A 190 13.91 -3.88 13.76
C THR A 190 15.11 -4.23 12.88
N ASP A 191 15.48 -3.37 11.92
CA ASP A 191 16.61 -3.61 11.02
C ASP A 191 17.95 -3.64 11.77
N LYS A 192 18.16 -2.71 12.71
CA LYS A 192 19.41 -2.66 13.51
C LYS A 192 19.58 -3.92 14.37
N GLU A 193 18.49 -4.44 14.91
CA GLU A 193 18.53 -5.65 15.73
C GLU A 193 18.85 -6.89 14.86
N PHE A 194 18.25 -6.99 13.67
CA PHE A 194 18.51 -8.09 12.75
C PHE A 194 19.95 -8.07 12.20
N GLN A 195 20.45 -6.88 11.83
CA GLN A 195 21.79 -6.71 11.30
C GLN A 195 22.88 -7.00 12.34
N SER A 196 22.58 -6.82 13.62
CA SER A 196 23.50 -7.18 14.71
C SER A 196 23.75 -8.70 14.80
N ARG A 197 22.72 -9.52 14.55
CA ARG A 197 22.79 -11.00 14.58
C ARG A 197 23.42 -11.59 13.31
N GLY A 198 23.26 -10.91 12.18
CA GLY A 198 23.79 -11.36 10.88
C GLY A 198 25.32 -11.39 10.76
N ARG A 199 26.06 -10.75 11.68
CA ARG A 199 27.53 -10.75 11.64
C ARG A 199 28.19 -12.03 12.16
N GLU A 200 27.43 -12.93 12.77
CA GLU A 200 27.99 -14.20 13.22
C GLU A 200 28.21 -15.15 12.02
N PRO A 201 29.44 -15.70 11.84
CA PRO A 201 29.75 -16.56 10.70
C PRO A 201 28.92 -17.85 10.71
N LEU A 202 28.62 -18.39 11.89
CA LEU A 202 27.74 -19.56 12.04
C LEU A 202 26.31 -19.26 11.59
N PHE A 203 25.77 -18.10 11.92
CA PHE A 203 24.44 -17.68 11.50
C PHE A 203 24.36 -17.54 9.97
N CYS A 204 25.36 -16.93 9.34
CA CYS A 204 25.44 -16.84 7.88
C CYS A 204 25.47 -18.23 7.21
N LEU A 205 26.23 -19.17 7.78
CA LEU A 205 26.31 -20.54 7.27
C LEU A 205 24.98 -21.28 7.38
N LEU A 206 24.35 -21.26 8.55
CA LEU A 206 23.04 -21.90 8.77
C LEU A 206 21.95 -21.29 7.87
N LEU A 207 21.96 -19.96 7.71
CA LEU A 207 21.03 -19.27 6.84
C LEU A 207 21.24 -19.66 5.37
N SER A 208 22.50 -19.72 4.90
CA SER A 208 22.82 -20.14 3.54
C SER A 208 22.36 -21.58 3.24
N PHE A 209 22.49 -22.47 4.22
CA PHE A 209 22.04 -23.86 4.13
C PHE A 209 20.52 -23.96 4.01
N TRP A 210 19.81 -23.15 4.80
CA TRP A 210 18.35 -23.09 4.77
C TRP A 210 17.82 -22.52 3.45
N ILE A 211 18.41 -21.42 2.95
CA ILE A 211 18.01 -20.76 1.69
C ILE A 211 18.25 -21.70 0.49
N CYS A 212 19.38 -22.41 0.46
CA CYS A 212 19.72 -23.31 -0.64
C CYS A 212 18.97 -24.64 -0.61
N SER A 213 17.85 -24.76 0.10
CA SER A 213 17.05 -25.99 0.20
C SER A 213 17.89 -27.21 0.59
N ASN A 214 18.83 -27.04 1.53
CA ASN A 214 19.68 -28.13 2.04
C ASN A 214 20.67 -28.69 0.98
N MET A 215 21.03 -27.90 -0.04
CA MET A 215 22.05 -28.30 -1.02
C MET A 215 23.47 -28.18 -0.44
N LEU A 216 24.00 -29.30 0.04
CA LEU A 216 25.29 -29.37 0.72
C LEU A 216 26.49 -28.90 -0.13
N ALA A 217 26.44 -29.12 -1.45
CA ALA A 217 27.51 -28.68 -2.36
C ALA A 217 27.68 -27.15 -2.36
N PHE A 218 26.56 -26.42 -2.34
CA PHE A 218 26.56 -24.96 -2.34
C PHE A 218 26.99 -24.41 -0.98
N TYR A 219 26.60 -25.10 0.10
CA TYR A 219 27.02 -24.78 1.46
C TYR A 219 28.55 -24.86 1.62
N ASN A 220 29.17 -25.94 1.15
CA ASN A 220 30.62 -26.11 1.24
C ASN A 220 31.37 -25.00 0.48
N LEU A 221 30.88 -24.63 -0.70
CA LEU A 221 31.43 -23.53 -1.50
C LEU A 221 31.30 -22.17 -0.80
N MET A 222 30.14 -21.89 -0.20
CA MET A 222 29.92 -20.66 0.56
C MET A 222 30.78 -20.61 1.82
N ARG A 223 30.93 -21.74 2.52
CA ARG A 223 31.79 -21.86 3.70
C ARG A 223 33.24 -21.57 3.39
N GLU A 224 33.79 -22.22 2.37
CA GLU A 224 35.17 -22.03 1.93
C GLU A 224 35.44 -20.56 1.54
N ARG A 225 34.46 -19.92 0.90
CA ARG A 225 34.53 -18.50 0.57
C ARG A 225 34.48 -17.57 1.78
N VAL A 226 33.54 -17.78 2.71
CA VAL A 226 33.42 -16.96 3.94
C VAL A 226 34.70 -17.07 4.78
N THR A 227 35.31 -18.25 4.83
CA THR A 227 36.60 -18.43 5.49
C THR A 227 37.75 -17.77 4.74
N ALA A 228 37.74 -17.79 3.40
CA ALA A 228 38.76 -17.15 2.57
C ALA A 228 38.71 -15.62 2.57
N SER A 229 37.52 -15.02 2.77
CA SER A 229 37.34 -13.56 2.81
C SER A 229 37.43 -12.97 4.21
N GLY A 230 37.66 -13.77 5.26
CA GLY A 230 37.79 -13.28 6.63
C GLY A 230 36.56 -12.51 7.16
N GLY A 231 35.39 -12.71 6.56
CA GLY A 231 34.16 -11.96 6.90
C GLY A 231 34.02 -10.58 6.23
N GLU A 232 34.91 -10.19 5.31
CA GLU A 232 34.76 -8.93 4.57
C GLU A 232 33.66 -9.00 3.49
N VAL A 233 33.02 -7.85 3.22
CA VAL A 233 31.96 -7.68 2.22
C VAL A 233 32.55 -7.81 0.82
N GLY A 234 32.46 -9.00 0.22
CA GLY A 234 32.90 -9.28 -1.14
C GLY A 234 31.75 -9.59 -2.10
N ARG A 235 31.94 -9.36 -3.41
CA ARG A 235 30.99 -9.84 -4.43
C ARG A 235 31.28 -11.29 -4.83
N LEU A 236 30.24 -12.11 -4.88
CA LEU A 236 30.29 -13.44 -5.51
C LEU A 236 29.72 -13.32 -6.91
N SER A 237 30.39 -13.92 -7.89
CA SER A 237 29.86 -14.07 -9.24
C SER A 237 29.85 -15.55 -9.56
N ILE A 238 28.68 -16.07 -9.92
CA ILE A 238 28.51 -17.47 -10.32
C ILE A 238 28.44 -17.46 -11.83
N VAL A 239 29.34 -18.20 -12.47
CA VAL A 239 29.40 -18.35 -13.92
C VAL A 239 29.13 -19.81 -14.23
N GLY A 240 28.25 -20.07 -15.20
CA GLY A 240 28.00 -21.43 -15.68
C GLY A 240 29.28 -21.99 -16.30
N GLY A 241 29.78 -23.09 -15.72
CA GLY A 241 30.91 -23.83 -16.25
C GLY A 241 30.47 -24.85 -17.29
N VAL A 242 31.40 -25.24 -18.16
CA VAL A 242 31.21 -26.34 -19.14
C VAL A 242 31.37 -27.71 -18.46
N GLU A 243 32.01 -27.75 -17.29
CA GLU A 243 32.32 -28.98 -16.55
C GLU A 243 31.45 -29.11 -15.28
N VAL A 244 31.16 -30.35 -14.85
CA VAL A 244 30.30 -30.65 -13.67
C VAL A 244 31.03 -30.43 -12.33
N ARG A 245 32.18 -29.76 -12.35
CA ARG A 245 32.98 -29.45 -11.15
C ARG A 245 32.75 -28.01 -10.72
N TYR A 246 32.54 -27.82 -9.42
CA TYR A 246 32.53 -26.48 -8.82
C TYR A 246 33.97 -26.02 -8.61
N MET A 247 34.34 -24.89 -9.22
CA MET A 247 35.68 -24.32 -9.08
C MET A 247 35.58 -22.93 -8.44
N LEU A 248 36.28 -22.75 -7.31
CA LEU A 248 36.42 -21.44 -6.67
C LEU A 248 37.66 -20.74 -7.23
N LEU A 249 37.45 -19.64 -7.95
CA LEU A 249 38.50 -18.77 -8.45
C LEU A 249 38.48 -17.44 -7.70
N SER A 250 39.57 -17.08 -7.04
CA SER A 250 39.76 -15.75 -6.47
C SER A 250 40.46 -14.84 -7.49
N CYS A 251 39.73 -13.89 -8.06
CA CYS A 251 40.27 -12.89 -8.98
C CYS A 251 40.18 -11.48 -8.38
N ARG A 252 41.24 -10.69 -8.52
CA ARG A 252 41.22 -9.25 -8.20
C ARG A 252 40.46 -8.50 -9.29
N ARG A 253 39.13 -8.38 -9.14
CA ARG A 253 38.27 -7.65 -10.06
C ARG A 253 37.61 -6.48 -9.34
N LEU A 254 37.92 -5.25 -9.76
CA LEU A 254 37.26 -4.05 -9.27
C LEU A 254 35.85 -3.99 -9.89
N LYS A 255 34.83 -3.68 -9.08
CA LYS A 255 33.52 -3.29 -9.61
C LYS A 255 33.21 -1.89 -9.14
N ILE A 256 32.88 -1.07 -10.12
CA ILE A 256 32.45 0.30 -9.92
C ILE A 256 30.92 0.26 -9.78
N SER A 257 30.37 0.95 -8.78
CA SER A 257 28.92 1.07 -8.56
C SER A 257 28.23 2.00 -9.57
N ARG A 258 28.71 2.02 -10.82
CA ARG A 258 28.10 2.77 -11.91
C ARG A 258 27.23 1.82 -12.73
N ASN A 259 25.99 2.21 -12.94
CA ASN A 259 25.06 1.52 -13.83
C ASN A 259 25.29 1.97 -15.28
N TYR A 260 24.79 1.19 -16.22
CA TYR A 260 24.75 1.60 -17.63
C TYR A 260 23.92 2.87 -17.78
N LEU A 261 24.37 3.78 -18.66
CA LEU A 261 23.71 5.06 -18.90
C LEU A 261 22.35 4.91 -19.62
N CYS A 262 22.11 3.77 -20.25
CA CYS A 262 20.89 3.47 -20.99
C CYS A 262 20.53 2.00 -20.80
N ALA A 263 19.24 1.70 -20.64
CA ALA A 263 18.71 0.35 -20.40
C ALA A 263 18.77 -0.59 -21.63
N ILE A 264 19.26 -0.10 -22.78
CA ILE A 264 19.41 -0.87 -24.02
C ILE A 264 20.73 -1.67 -24.02
N PHE A 265 21.71 -1.30 -23.19
CA PHE A 265 23.03 -1.93 -23.07
C PHE A 265 23.12 -2.81 -21.83
#